data_AF-A0A520WGZ2-F1
#
_entry.id   AF-A0A520WGZ2-F1
#
_cell.length_a   1.000
_cell.length_b   1.000
_cell.length_c   1.000
_cell.angle_alpha   90.00
_cell.angle_beta   90.00
_cell.angle_gamma   90.00
#
_symmetry.space_group_name_H-M   'P 1'
#
loop_
_entity.id
_entity.type
_entity.pdbx_description
1 polymer ?
#
loop_
_entity_poly.entity_id
_entity_poly.type
_entity_poly.pdbx_seq_one_letter_code
_entity_poly.pdbx_strand_id
1 'polypeptide(L)'
;MIDILTIHISVSIADIISNFLGIPGQFIRDILLSINLHIAKSLFIIYFLSITYWVYNLPKSEVILNNKNSGKDINLKPFAISAMVMIIIIYLVF
;
A
#
# COMPACT_ATOMS: atom_id res chain seq x y z
N MET A 1 -12.71 4.21 -46.25
CA MET A 1 -13.39 2.91 -46.00
C MET A 1 -12.57 2.01 -45.07
N ILE A 2 -11.23 2.03 -45.13
CA ILE A 2 -10.34 1.29 -44.23
C ILE A 2 -10.38 1.83 -42.79
N ASP A 3 -10.51 3.16 -42.59
CA ASP A 3 -10.53 3.79 -41.25
C ASP A 3 -11.73 3.41 -40.38
N ILE A 4 -12.91 3.17 -40.98
CA ILE A 4 -14.11 2.78 -40.22
C ILE A 4 -13.96 1.34 -39.73
N LEU A 5 -13.38 0.46 -40.55
CA LEU A 5 -13.13 -0.94 -40.21
C LEU A 5 -12.08 -1.08 -39.09
N THR A 6 -11.00 -0.29 -39.12
CA THR A 6 -9.97 -0.29 -38.06
C THR A 6 -10.49 0.28 -36.74
N ILE A 7 -11.39 1.26 -36.77
CA ILE A 7 -12.07 1.77 -35.56
C ILE A 7 -13.01 0.71 -34.96
N HIS A 8 -13.78 -0.01 -35.78
CA HIS A 8 -14.67 -1.07 -35.26
C HIS A 8 -13.89 -2.25 -34.67
N ILE A 9 -12.75 -2.63 -35.27
CA ILE A 9 -11.90 -3.70 -34.75
C ILE A 9 -11.23 -3.28 -33.43
N SER A 10 -10.75 -2.03 -33.31
CA SER A 10 -10.12 -1.54 -32.08
C SER A 10 -11.12 -1.39 -30.93
N VAL A 11 -12.34 -0.90 -31.21
CA VAL A 11 -13.45 -0.86 -30.24
C VAL A 11 -13.82 -2.28 -29.79
N SER A 12 -13.94 -3.23 -30.73
CA SER A 12 -14.27 -4.62 -30.40
C SER A 12 -13.21 -5.31 -29.54
N ILE A 13 -11.92 -5.04 -29.77
CA ILE A 13 -10.82 -5.58 -28.95
C ILE A 13 -10.82 -4.94 -27.56
N ALA A 14 -11.07 -3.63 -27.47
CA ALA A 14 -11.18 -2.94 -26.19
C ALA A 14 -12.35 -3.47 -25.36
N ASP A 15 -13.50 -3.76 -25.98
CA ASP A 15 -14.67 -4.33 -25.32
C ASP A 15 -14.40 -5.77 -24.81
N ILE A 16 -13.66 -6.57 -25.58
CA ILE A 16 -13.25 -7.92 -25.16
C ILE A 16 -12.31 -7.86 -23.97
N ILE A 17 -11.30 -6.98 -24.00
CA ILE A 17 -10.35 -6.79 -22.89
C ILE A 17 -11.08 -6.25 -21.66
N SER A 18 -11.98 -5.29 -21.84
CA SER A 18 -12.78 -4.69 -20.77
C SER A 18 -13.72 -5.72 -20.12
N ASN A 19 -14.40 -6.57 -20.89
CA ASN A 19 -15.22 -7.64 -20.33
C ASN A 19 -14.38 -8.73 -19.65
N PHE A 20 -13.23 -9.09 -20.22
CA PHE A 20 -12.34 -10.09 -19.64
C PHE A 20 -11.71 -9.64 -18.32
N LEU A 21 -11.32 -8.37 -18.22
CA LEU A 21 -10.78 -7.76 -16.99
C LEU A 21 -11.88 -7.24 -16.05
N GLY A 22 -13.08 -7.02 -16.56
CA GLY A 22 -14.24 -6.58 -15.80
C GLY A 22 -14.68 -7.63 -14.79
N ILE A 23 -14.71 -8.90 -15.18
CA ILE A 23 -15.06 -10.02 -14.28
C ILE A 23 -14.10 -10.13 -13.07
N PRO A 24 -12.76 -10.21 -13.25
CA PRO A 24 -11.83 -10.24 -12.11
C PRO A 24 -11.82 -8.91 -11.34
N GLY A 25 -12.01 -7.77 -12.01
CA GLY A 25 -12.14 -6.47 -11.35
C GLY A 25 -13.38 -6.41 -10.43
N GLN A 26 -14.53 -6.88 -10.91
CA GLN A 26 -15.76 -6.98 -10.14
C GLN A 26 -15.59 -7.93 -8.95
N PHE A 27 -14.97 -9.10 -9.18
CA PHE A 27 -14.69 -10.07 -8.13
C PHE A 27 -13.82 -9.49 -7.00
N ILE A 28 -12.72 -8.79 -7.34
CA ILE A 28 -11.88 -8.12 -6.35
C ILE A 28 -12.65 -7.04 -5.60
N ARG A 29 -13.46 -6.26 -6.32
CA ARG A 29 -14.31 -5.21 -5.72
C ARG A 29 -15.33 -5.81 -4.75
N ASP A 30 -16.00 -6.89 -5.11
CA ASP A 30 -17.00 -7.54 -4.26
C ASP A 30 -16.35 -8.13 -3.01
N ILE A 31 -15.14 -8.71 -3.13
CA ILE A 31 -14.34 -9.11 -1.96
C ILE A 31 -14.02 -7.90 -1.08
N LEU A 32 -13.50 -6.82 -1.64
CA LEU A 32 -13.14 -5.63 -0.87
C LEU A 32 -14.34 -5.00 -0.16
N LEU A 33 -15.51 -4.97 -0.82
CA LEU A 33 -16.76 -4.47 -0.26
C LEU A 33 -17.37 -5.42 0.78
N SER A 34 -17.08 -6.72 0.69
CA SER A 34 -17.52 -7.70 1.69
C SER A 34 -16.75 -7.59 3.02
N ILE A 35 -15.54 -7.01 2.99
CA ILE A 35 -14.74 -6.81 4.17
C ILE A 35 -15.30 -5.62 4.95
N ASN A 36 -15.69 -5.87 6.21
CA ASN A 36 -16.10 -4.79 7.09
C ASN A 36 -14.94 -3.80 7.30
N LEU A 37 -15.19 -2.53 6.99
CA LEU A 37 -14.18 -1.47 7.07
C LEU A 37 -13.55 -1.36 8.46
N HIS A 38 -14.31 -1.58 9.54
CA HIS A 38 -13.76 -1.58 10.89
C HIS A 38 -12.77 -2.71 11.10
N ILE A 39 -13.08 -3.92 10.60
CA ILE A 39 -12.17 -5.07 10.69
C ILE A 39 -10.89 -4.79 9.90
N ALA A 40 -10.99 -4.25 8.69
CA ALA A 40 -9.83 -3.87 7.89
C ALA A 40 -8.94 -2.85 8.61
N LYS A 41 -9.53 -1.78 9.14
CA LYS A 41 -8.81 -0.74 9.90
C LYS A 41 -8.13 -1.30 11.15
N SER A 42 -8.81 -2.16 11.91
CA SER A 42 -8.22 -2.84 13.05
C SER A 42 -7.02 -3.72 12.65
N LEU A 43 -7.12 -4.44 11.53
CA LEU A 43 -6.01 -5.25 11.03
C LEU A 43 -4.78 -4.40 10.70
N PHE A 44 -4.99 -3.26 10.02
CA PHE A 44 -3.91 -2.31 9.70
C PHE A 44 -3.27 -1.74 10.96
N ILE A 45 -4.06 -1.37 11.97
CA ILE A 45 -3.54 -0.86 13.24
C ILE A 45 -2.67 -1.93 13.93
N ILE A 46 -3.14 -3.18 14.01
CA ILE A 46 -2.37 -4.29 14.60
C ILE A 46 -1.07 -4.53 13.84
N TYR A 47 -1.12 -4.47 12.51
CA TYR A 47 0.05 -4.60 11.66
C TYR A 47 1.09 -3.51 11.94
N PHE A 48 0.69 -2.25 11.98
CA PHE A 48 1.61 -1.14 12.28
C PHE A 48 2.12 -1.16 13.72
N LEU A 49 1.32 -1.61 14.68
CA LEU A 49 1.78 -1.85 16.05
C LEU A 49 2.85 -2.94 16.10
N SER A 50 2.65 -4.03 15.36
CA SER A 50 3.61 -5.13 15.27
C SER A 50 4.92 -4.69 14.64
N ILE A 51 4.87 -3.90 13.56
CA ILE A 51 6.08 -3.30 12.97
C ILE A 51 6.75 -2.35 13.94
N THR A 52 5.98 -1.50 14.64
CA THR A 52 6.55 -0.57 15.62
C THR A 52 7.30 -1.33 16.71
N TYR A 53 6.72 -2.41 17.23
CA TYR A 53 7.37 -3.29 18.20
C TYR A 53 8.63 -3.94 17.62
N TRP A 54 8.57 -4.43 16.38
CA TRP A 54 9.73 -5.02 15.71
C TRP A 54 10.87 -4.01 15.53
N VAL A 55 10.58 -2.82 14.99
CA VAL A 55 11.53 -1.71 14.84
C VAL A 55 12.09 -1.27 16.19
N TYR A 56 11.27 -1.27 17.24
CA TYR A 56 11.71 -0.98 18.60
C TYR A 56 12.72 -2.03 19.12
N ASN A 57 12.68 -3.26 18.63
CA ASN A 57 13.62 -4.31 19.03
C ASN A 57 14.84 -4.43 18.11
N LEU A 58 14.89 -3.70 16.99
CA LEU A 58 16.03 -3.75 16.08
C LEU A 58 17.33 -3.29 16.77
N PRO A 59 18.44 -4.00 16.52
CA PRO A 59 19.75 -3.65 17.07
C PRO A 59 20.24 -2.35 16.46
N LYS A 60 21.03 -1.59 17.24
CA LYS A 60 21.53 -0.27 16.83
C LYS A 60 22.33 -0.32 15.52
N SER A 61 23.02 -1.42 15.23
CA SER A 61 23.81 -1.61 14.02
C SER A 61 23.00 -1.56 12.72
N GLU A 62 21.72 -1.91 12.75
CA GLU A 62 20.86 -1.95 11.55
C GLU A 62 20.11 -0.63 11.31
N VAL A 63 20.01 0.20 12.34
CA VAL A 63 19.24 1.45 12.32
C VAL A 63 20.11 2.70 12.37
N ILE A 64 21.43 2.54 12.41
CA ILE A 64 22.39 3.65 12.33
C ILE A 64 22.81 3.83 10.87
N LEU A 65 22.49 5.00 10.32
CA LEU A 65 23.00 5.44 9.03
C LEU A 65 24.29 6.23 9.27
N ASN A 66 25.41 5.70 8.77
CA ASN A 66 26.70 6.38 8.87
C ASN A 66 26.81 7.40 7.72
N ASN A 67 26.67 8.69 8.04
CA ASN A 67 26.70 9.74 7.04
C ASN A 67 28.15 10.12 6.71
N LYS A 68 28.65 9.58 5.58
CA LYS A 68 30.01 9.82 5.07
C LYS A 68 30.37 11.31 4.89
N ASN A 69 29.38 12.19 4.70
CA ASN A 69 29.61 13.62 4.48
C ASN A 69 29.63 14.44 5.78
N SER A 70 28.96 13.97 6.83
CA SER A 70 28.85 14.70 8.11
C SER A 70 29.68 14.06 9.24
N GLY A 71 30.18 12.84 9.06
CA GLY A 71 30.86 12.05 10.10
C GLY A 71 29.97 11.70 11.30
N LYS A 72 28.65 11.90 11.19
CA LYS A 72 27.67 11.67 12.25
C LYS A 72 26.84 10.45 11.94
N ASP A 73 26.71 9.60 12.95
CA ASP A 73 25.80 8.46 12.96
C ASP A 73 24.37 8.94 13.27
N ILE A 74 23.46 8.71 12.34
CA ILE A 74 22.04 9.07 12.50
C ILE A 74 21.28 7.81 12.88
N ASN A 75 20.63 7.82 14.04
CA ASN A 75 19.72 6.75 14.44
C ASN A 75 18.35 6.96 13.78
N LEU A 76 17.97 6.06 12.88
CA LEU A 76 16.71 6.09 12.13
C LEU A 76 15.50 5.60 12.93
N LYS A 77 15.75 4.82 13.99
CA LYS A 77 14.73 4.21 14.83
C LYS A 77 13.66 5.19 15.35
N PRO A 78 14.00 6.34 15.95
CA PRO A 78 12.98 7.29 16.42
C PRO A 78 12.13 7.86 15.29
N PHE A 79 12.71 8.09 14.11
CA PHE A 79 11.97 8.60 12.95
C PHE A 79 10.99 7.55 12.41
N ALA A 80 11.43 6.30 12.30
CA ALA A 80 10.58 5.18 11.88
C ALA A 80 9.43 4.96 12.86
N ILE A 81 9.71 4.92 14.18
CA ILE A 81 8.67 4.77 15.21
C ILE A 81 7.68 5.94 15.15
N SER A 82 8.17 7.18 15.03
CA SER A 82 7.30 8.36 14.93
C SER A 82 6.37 8.29 13.73
N ALA A 83 6.87 7.85 12.57
CA ALA A 83 6.07 7.69 11.36
C ALA A 83 4.97 6.62 11.55
N MET A 84 5.33 5.47 12.12
CA MET A 84 4.37 4.38 12.38
C MET A 84 3.27 4.81 13.36
N VAL A 85 3.63 5.53 14.44
CA VAL A 85 2.65 6.08 15.39
C VAL A 85 1.70 7.06 14.70
N MET A 86 2.21 7.93 13.82
CA MET A 86 1.37 8.88 13.09
C MET A 86 0.39 8.17 12.15
N ILE A 87 0.83 7.10 11.47
CA ILE A 87 -0.03 6.26 10.64
C ILE A 87 -1.15 5.62 11.49
N ILE A 88 -0.82 5.07 12.66
CA ILE A 88 -1.81 4.48 13.58
C ILE A 88 -2.87 5.52 13.98
N ILE A 89 -2.45 6.74 14.32
CA ILE A 89 -3.38 7.83 14.68
C ILE A 89 -4.33 8.14 13.53
N ILE A 90 -3.84 8.18 12.28
CA ILE A 90 -4.68 8.40 11.10
C ILE A 90 -5.76 7.32 11.02
N TYR A 91 -5.41 6.03 11.14
CA TYR A 91 -6.39 4.94 11.09
C TYR A 91 -7.39 4.92 12.26
N LEU A 92 -7.02 5.49 13.41
CA LEU A 92 -7.94 5.63 14.55
C LEU A 92 -8.98 6.73 14.33
N VAL A 93 -8.59 7.83 13.67
CA VAL A 93 -9.44 9.01 13.48
C VAL A 93 -10.29 8.94 12.20
N PHE A 94 -9.68 8.55 11.07
CA PHE A 94 -10.28 8.49 9.74
C PHE A 94 -10.52 7.06 9.33
#